data_AF-A0A932T8F9-F1
#
_entry.id   AF-A0A932T8F9-F1
#
_cell.length_a   1.000
_cell.length_b   1.000
_cell.length_c   1.000
_cell.angle_alpha   90.00
_cell.angle_beta   90.00
_cell.angle_gamma   90.00
#
_symmetry.space_group_name_H-M   'P 1'
#
loop_
_entity.id
_entity.type
_entity.pdbx_description
1 polymer ?
#
loop_
_entity_poly.entity_id
_entity_poly.type
_entity_poly.pdbx_seq_one_letter_code
_entity_poly.pdbx_strand_id
1 'polypeptide(L)'
;ISGVPLFSGVYELRLTATNAYGTGEGTLELEVDLPPVIKPEVLSDTNTGVVGISFSYGITASNTPTSYTATGLPAGLDINSSTGIISGTPIVSGTFTVTVTATNRGGTGEGVLTLLILAVDSSRSTTENILWPNPVTANKCNIEVSGWDSGYSFDKTMFLSFPKLSTISLAAI
;
A
#
# COMPACT_ATOMS: atom_id res chain seq x y z
N ILE A 1 36.60 33.99 10.15
CA ILE A 1 35.46 33.44 9.38
C ILE A 1 34.68 32.54 10.32
N SER A 2 33.35 32.63 10.37
CA SER A 2 32.50 31.84 11.27
C SER A 2 31.25 31.36 10.53
N GLY A 3 30.79 30.14 10.81
CA GLY A 3 29.60 29.53 10.20
C GLY A 3 29.65 28.00 10.28
N VAL A 4 28.58 27.34 9.85
CA VAL A 4 28.53 25.88 9.70
C VAL A 4 28.44 25.57 8.20
N PRO A 5 29.43 24.91 7.59
CA PRO A 5 29.39 24.63 6.16
C PRO A 5 28.34 23.55 5.83
N LEU A 6 27.62 23.74 4.73
CA LEU A 6 26.56 22.82 4.25
C LEU A 6 27.01 21.93 3.08
N PHE A 7 28.17 22.25 2.50
CA PHE A 7 28.78 21.56 1.38
C PHE A 7 30.23 21.24 1.73
N SER A 8 30.69 20.06 1.32
CA SER A 8 32.10 19.71 1.33
C SER A 8 32.77 20.28 0.09
N GLY A 9 34.09 20.48 0.17
CA GLY A 9 34.88 20.98 -0.94
C GLY A 9 36.08 21.79 -0.47
N VAL A 10 36.92 22.14 -1.44
CA VAL A 10 38.05 23.05 -1.25
C VAL A 10 37.60 24.45 -1.64
N TYR A 11 37.78 25.41 -0.74
CA TYR A 11 37.41 26.80 -0.91
C TYR A 11 38.65 27.68 -0.90
N GLU A 12 38.90 28.39 -2.00
CA GLU A 12 39.91 29.44 -2.03
C GLU A 12 39.33 30.77 -1.56
N LEU A 13 39.85 31.27 -0.45
CA LEU A 13 39.42 32.52 0.15
C LEU A 13 40.49 33.59 -0.05
N ARG A 14 40.13 34.68 -0.72
CA ARG A 14 40.98 35.88 -0.80
C ARG A 14 40.78 36.71 0.47
N LEU A 15 41.86 36.94 1.19
CA LEU A 15 41.93 37.74 2.39
C LEU A 15 42.63 39.05 2.06
N THR A 16 42.05 40.16 2.49
CA THR A 16 42.62 41.50 2.30
C THR A 16 42.77 42.16 3.65
N ALA A 17 43.96 42.69 3.94
CA ALA A 17 44.25 43.43 5.15
C ALA A 17 44.76 44.82 4.78
N THR A 18 44.12 45.87 5.30
CA THR A 18 44.47 47.27 5.01
C THR A 18 44.84 47.99 6.28
N ASN A 19 45.91 48.79 6.23
CA ASN A 19 46.29 49.75 7.27
C ASN A 19 46.54 51.14 6.66
N ALA A 20 46.99 52.10 7.47
CA ALA A 20 47.25 53.47 7.02
C ALA A 20 48.35 53.60 5.94
N TYR A 21 49.14 52.55 5.71
CA TYR A 21 50.28 52.53 4.80
C TYR A 21 50.05 51.67 3.56
N GLY A 22 48.91 50.98 3.46
CA GLY A 22 48.55 50.21 2.26
C GLY A 22 47.72 48.96 2.56
N THR A 23 47.58 48.13 1.53
CA THR A 23 46.78 46.90 1.55
C THR A 23 47.64 45.70 1.14
N GLY A 24 47.58 44.63 1.92
CA GLY A 24 48.11 43.32 1.57
C GLY A 24 46.98 42.35 1.24
N GLU A 25 47.24 41.44 0.31
CA GLU A 25 46.34 40.33 -0.02
C GLU A 25 47.03 38.99 0.29
N GLY A 26 46.23 37.99 0.66
CA GLY A 26 46.66 36.60 0.82
C GLY A 26 45.53 35.65 0.46
N THR A 27 45.86 34.39 0.22
CA THR A 27 44.86 33.33 -0.02
C THR A 27 44.88 32.34 1.13
N LEU A 28 43.70 31.82 1.47
CA LEU A 28 43.52 30.70 2.39
C LEU A 28 42.76 29.61 1.64
N GLU A 29 43.38 28.46 1.50
CA GLU A 29 42.71 27.25 1.06
C GLU A 29 42.04 26.59 2.28
N LEU A 30 40.72 26.47 2.22
CA LEU A 30 39.93 25.82 3.27
C LEU A 30 39.31 24.56 2.71
N GLU A 31 39.76 23.41 3.20
CA GLU A 31 39.14 22.13 2.94
C GLU A 31 38.04 21.86 3.97
N VAL A 32 36.83 21.59 3.49
CA VAL A 32 35.69 21.18 4.31
C VAL A 32 35.33 19.75 3.93
N ASP A 33 35.38 18.86 4.90
CA ASP A 33 34.82 17.52 4.79
C ASP A 33 33.54 17.41 5.63
N LEU A 34 32.51 16.78 5.07
CA LEU A 34 31.24 16.50 5.76
C LEU A 34 31.09 14.99 5.89
N PRO A 35 30.53 14.49 7.01
CA PRO A 35 30.29 13.06 7.16
C PRO A 35 29.46 12.55 5.97
N PRO A 36 29.81 11.38 5.40
CA PRO A 36 29.11 10.85 4.24
C PRO A 36 27.65 10.57 4.59
N VAL A 37 26.73 11.08 3.78
CA VAL A 37 25.31 10.73 3.89
C VAL A 37 25.12 9.35 3.25
N ILE A 38 24.65 8.38 4.02
CA ILE A 38 24.40 7.02 3.54
C ILE A 38 23.04 6.99 2.83
N LYS A 39 22.98 6.40 1.63
CA LYS A 39 21.72 6.18 0.91
C LYS A 39 20.75 5.31 1.72
N PRO A 40 19.43 5.39 1.49
CA PRO A 40 18.47 4.49 2.13
C PRO A 40 18.73 3.03 1.78
N GLU A 41 18.42 2.14 2.72
CA GLU A 41 18.25 0.71 2.46
C GLU A 41 16.77 0.38 2.56
N VAL A 42 16.20 -0.17 1.50
CA VAL A 42 14.77 -0.51 1.44
C VAL A 42 14.63 -2.01 1.61
N LEU A 43 13.84 -2.44 2.59
CA LEU A 43 13.60 -3.86 2.82
C LEU A 43 12.62 -4.39 1.79
N SER A 44 12.93 -5.58 1.25
CA SER A 44 11.99 -6.31 0.42
C SER A 44 10.99 -7.05 1.29
N ASP A 45 9.73 -7.14 0.83
CA ASP A 45 8.63 -7.65 1.63
C ASP A 45 7.57 -8.35 0.76
N THR A 46 6.66 -9.07 1.39
CA THR A 46 5.50 -9.68 0.74
C THR A 46 4.23 -9.33 1.51
N ASN A 47 3.20 -8.88 0.79
CA ASN A 47 1.93 -8.52 1.40
C ASN A 47 0.75 -9.04 0.57
N THR A 48 -0.42 -9.12 1.20
CA THR A 48 -1.66 -9.60 0.59
C THR A 48 -2.73 -8.53 0.67
N GLY A 49 -3.50 -8.40 -0.41
CA GLY A 49 -4.67 -7.54 -0.50
C GLY A 49 -5.84 -8.28 -1.13
N VAL A 50 -7.02 -7.65 -1.14
CA VAL A 50 -8.23 -8.19 -1.75
C VAL A 50 -8.83 -7.13 -2.65
N VAL A 51 -9.27 -7.51 -3.85
CA VAL A 51 -9.94 -6.60 -4.80
C VAL A 51 -11.10 -5.88 -4.12
N GLY A 52 -11.26 -4.58 -4.32
CA GLY A 52 -12.38 -3.82 -3.76
C GLY A 52 -12.29 -3.52 -2.25
N ILE A 53 -11.27 -4.01 -1.54
CA ILE A 53 -11.01 -3.70 -0.13
C ILE A 53 -9.90 -2.66 -0.02
N SER A 54 -10.05 -1.67 0.87
CA SER A 54 -9.01 -0.69 1.13
C SER A 54 -7.71 -1.34 1.60
N PHE A 55 -6.60 -0.97 0.98
CA PHE A 55 -5.25 -1.44 1.29
C PHE A 55 -4.39 -0.26 1.73
N SER A 56 -3.48 -0.50 2.68
CA SER A 56 -2.49 0.47 3.14
C SER A 56 -1.21 -0.26 3.56
N TYR A 57 -0.07 0.18 3.04
CA TYR A 57 1.24 -0.39 3.33
C TYR A 57 2.31 0.70 3.39
N GLY A 58 3.13 0.70 4.42
CA GLY A 58 4.26 1.62 4.56
C GLY A 58 5.57 0.96 4.14
N ILE A 59 6.30 1.60 3.22
CA ILE A 59 7.65 1.16 2.85
C ILE A 59 8.57 1.31 4.07
N THR A 60 9.26 0.22 4.44
CA THR A 60 10.26 0.25 5.51
C THR A 60 11.64 0.52 4.90
N ALA A 61 12.20 1.69 5.23
CA ALA A 61 13.51 2.11 4.76
C ALA A 61 14.35 2.75 5.87
N SER A 62 15.66 2.53 5.83
CA SER A 62 16.63 3.11 6.76
C SER A 62 17.21 4.45 6.24
N ASN A 63 18.08 5.08 7.04
CA ASN A 63 18.84 6.28 6.68
C ASN A 63 18.00 7.49 6.23
N THR A 64 16.84 7.70 6.87
CA THR A 64 15.98 8.90 6.74
C THR A 64 15.73 9.33 5.28
N PRO A 65 14.87 8.61 4.54
CA PRO A 65 14.49 8.99 3.19
C PRO A 65 13.67 10.28 3.19
N THR A 66 13.82 11.09 2.14
CA THR A 66 13.05 12.32 1.91
C THR A 66 12.02 12.18 0.80
N SER A 67 12.09 11.12 0.00
CA SER A 67 11.11 10.82 -1.05
C SER A 67 11.04 9.33 -1.36
N TYR A 68 9.89 8.87 -1.84
CA TYR A 68 9.60 7.49 -2.18
C TYR A 68 8.93 7.38 -3.54
N THR A 69 9.20 6.28 -4.25
CA THR A 69 8.47 5.92 -5.47
C THR A 69 8.17 4.43 -5.50
N ALA A 70 7.13 4.05 -6.25
CA ALA A 70 6.76 2.66 -6.48
C ALA A 70 6.34 2.47 -7.93
N THR A 71 6.85 1.42 -8.58
CA THR A 71 6.50 1.05 -9.96
C THR A 71 6.00 -0.39 -10.02
N GLY A 72 5.00 -0.66 -10.87
CA GLY A 72 4.38 -1.98 -10.97
C GLY A 72 3.21 -2.19 -10.01
N LEU A 73 2.67 -1.12 -9.43
CA LEU A 73 1.50 -1.19 -8.57
C LEU A 73 0.27 -1.76 -9.32
N PRO A 74 -0.54 -2.62 -8.67
CA PRO A 74 -1.87 -2.96 -9.17
C PRO A 74 -2.72 -1.71 -9.40
N ALA A 75 -3.57 -1.73 -10.41
CA ALA A 75 -4.50 -0.63 -10.65
C ALA A 75 -5.37 -0.36 -9.42
N GLY A 76 -5.57 0.92 -9.10
CA GLY A 76 -6.32 1.37 -7.92
C GLY A 76 -5.48 1.59 -6.66
N LEU A 77 -4.18 1.30 -6.71
CA LEU A 77 -3.21 1.69 -5.69
C LEU A 77 -2.30 2.82 -6.17
N ASP A 78 -1.92 3.69 -5.25
CA ASP A 78 -0.97 4.77 -5.48
C ASP A 78 -0.06 4.97 -4.26
N ILE A 79 1.07 5.66 -4.44
CA ILE A 79 2.04 5.95 -3.40
C ILE A 79 2.06 7.44 -3.04
N ASN A 80 2.03 7.74 -1.75
CA ASN A 80 2.39 9.06 -1.26
C ASN A 80 3.92 9.20 -1.24
N SER A 81 4.47 10.01 -2.14
CA SER A 81 5.91 10.17 -2.33
C SER A 81 6.63 10.80 -1.13
N SER A 82 5.94 11.48 -0.21
CA SER A 82 6.54 12.08 0.98
C SER A 82 6.55 11.13 2.18
N THR A 83 5.55 10.26 2.32
CA THR A 83 5.42 9.36 3.48
C THR A 83 5.81 7.91 3.19
N GLY A 84 5.90 7.52 1.91
CA GLY A 84 6.18 6.14 1.52
C GLY A 84 5.01 5.18 1.77
N ILE A 85 3.79 5.72 1.95
CA ILE A 85 2.58 4.91 2.13
C ILE A 85 1.96 4.61 0.77
N ILE A 86 1.86 3.33 0.44
CA ILE A 86 1.10 2.79 -0.69
C ILE A 86 -0.32 2.54 -0.19
N SER A 87 -1.32 3.14 -0.84
CA SER A 87 -2.71 3.03 -0.41
C SER A 87 -3.70 3.08 -1.57
N GLY A 88 -4.93 2.65 -1.31
CA GLY A 88 -6.03 2.69 -2.28
C GLY A 88 -6.89 1.45 -2.21
N THR A 89 -7.57 1.16 -3.31
CA THR A 89 -8.43 -0.02 -3.45
C THR A 89 -8.07 -0.74 -4.74
N PRO A 90 -7.41 -1.90 -4.69
CA PRO A 90 -6.97 -2.59 -5.88
C PRO A 90 -8.19 -3.11 -6.66
N ILE A 91 -8.13 -3.01 -7.99
CA ILE A 91 -9.24 -3.42 -8.88
C ILE A 91 -8.92 -4.67 -9.72
N VAL A 92 -7.66 -5.14 -9.69
CA VAL A 92 -7.20 -6.33 -10.43
C VAL A 92 -6.57 -7.33 -9.46
N SER A 93 -7.03 -8.58 -9.51
CA SER A 93 -6.42 -9.70 -8.79
C SER A 93 -5.19 -10.24 -9.52
N GLY A 94 -4.21 -10.73 -8.77
CA GLY A 94 -2.98 -11.30 -9.32
C GLY A 94 -1.79 -11.10 -8.40
N THR A 95 -0.64 -11.60 -8.81
CA THR A 95 0.65 -11.36 -8.14
C THR A 95 1.38 -10.26 -8.88
N PHE A 96 1.77 -9.21 -8.15
CA PHE A 96 2.47 -8.04 -8.68
C PHE A 96 3.83 -7.92 -8.02
N THR A 97 4.88 -7.76 -8.82
CA THR A 97 6.21 -7.43 -8.34
C THR A 97 6.37 -5.91 -8.43
N VAL A 98 6.30 -5.26 -7.27
CA VAL A 98 6.38 -3.80 -7.15
C VAL A 98 7.81 -3.43 -6.77
N THR A 99 8.48 -2.64 -7.60
CA THR A 99 9.77 -2.05 -7.24
C THR A 99 9.51 -0.78 -6.44
N VAL A 100 10.06 -0.72 -5.23
CA VAL A 100 9.96 0.44 -4.34
C VAL A 100 11.32 1.10 -4.18
N THR A 101 11.36 2.42 -4.20
CA THR A 101 12.60 3.17 -3.98
C THR A 101 12.41 4.24 -2.93
N ALA A 102 13.51 4.54 -2.23
CA ALA A 102 13.58 5.58 -1.21
C ALA A 102 14.85 6.41 -1.45
N THR A 103 14.74 7.74 -1.45
CA THR A 103 15.85 8.63 -1.82
C THR A 103 16.12 9.65 -0.72
N ASN A 104 17.41 9.91 -0.46
CA ASN A 104 17.90 11.03 0.34
C ASN A 104 19.12 11.68 -0.36
N ARG A 105 19.79 12.65 0.29
CA ARG A 105 21.00 13.32 -0.25
C ARG A 105 22.18 12.34 -0.50
N GLY A 106 22.21 11.22 0.20
CA GLY A 106 23.19 10.14 0.01
C GLY A 106 22.91 9.23 -1.17
N GLY A 107 21.73 9.31 -1.78
CA GLY A 107 21.35 8.58 -2.99
C GLY A 107 20.01 7.85 -2.86
N THR A 108 19.80 6.88 -3.76
CA THR A 108 18.57 6.08 -3.84
C THR A 108 18.82 4.64 -3.44
N GLY A 109 18.01 4.15 -2.50
CA GLY A 109 17.86 2.73 -2.17
C GLY A 109 16.69 2.12 -2.93
N GLU A 110 16.78 0.82 -3.20
CA GLU A 110 15.77 0.06 -3.93
C GLU A 110 15.45 -1.25 -3.19
N GLY A 111 14.19 -1.66 -3.23
CA GLY A 111 13.68 -2.91 -2.68
C GLY A 111 12.50 -3.42 -3.49
N VAL A 112 12.07 -4.65 -3.21
CA VAL A 112 10.97 -5.30 -3.94
C VAL A 112 9.84 -5.67 -2.97
N LEU A 113 8.62 -5.24 -3.31
CA LEU A 113 7.39 -5.67 -2.66
C LEU A 113 6.66 -6.67 -3.56
N THR A 114 6.50 -7.90 -3.12
CA THR A 114 5.63 -8.86 -3.79
C THR A 114 4.23 -8.73 -3.23
N LEU A 115 3.28 -8.29 -4.06
CA LEU A 115 1.91 -8.05 -3.64
C LEU A 115 0.96 -9.06 -4.28
N LEU A 116 0.33 -9.88 -3.46
CA LEU A 116 -0.71 -10.82 -3.90
C LEU A 116 -2.09 -10.21 -3.67
N ILE A 117 -2.81 -9.89 -4.74
CA ILE A 117 -4.19 -9.43 -4.68
C ILE A 117 -5.14 -10.60 -4.96
N LEU A 118 -5.91 -10.98 -3.95
CA LEU A 118 -6.94 -11.99 -4.05
C LEU A 118 -8.20 -11.42 -4.70
N ALA A 119 -8.86 -12.20 -5.55
CA ALA A 119 -10.17 -11.84 -6.08
C ALA A 119 -11.24 -11.93 -4.97
N VAL A 120 -12.24 -11.06 -5.03
CA VAL A 120 -13.47 -11.26 -4.27
C VAL A 120 -14.31 -12.27 -5.02
N ASP A 121 -14.63 -13.38 -4.37
CA ASP A 121 -15.59 -14.32 -4.91
C ASP A 121 -16.99 -13.67 -4.92
N SER A 122 -17.42 -13.27 -6.11
CA SER A 122 -18.75 -12.70 -6.35
C SER A 122 -19.79 -13.77 -6.71
N SER A 123 -19.42 -15.06 -6.70
CA SER A 123 -20.32 -16.17 -7.05
C SER A 123 -21.40 -16.49 -5.99
N ARG A 124 -21.39 -15.79 -4.85
CA ARG A 124 -22.41 -15.90 -3.80
C ARG A 124 -23.16 -14.59 -3.54
N SER A 125 -23.75 -14.02 -4.59
CA SER A 125 -24.82 -13.02 -4.46
C SER A 125 -26.10 -13.53 -5.13
N THR A 126 -26.86 -14.36 -4.42
CA THR A 126 -28.25 -14.67 -4.80
C THR A 126 -29.17 -13.75 -4.02
N THR A 127 -29.37 -12.54 -4.54
CA THR A 127 -30.60 -11.79 -4.20
C THR A 127 -31.69 -12.26 -5.18
N GLU A 128 -32.09 -13.53 -5.09
CA GLU A 128 -33.31 -13.96 -5.76
C GLU A 128 -34.49 -13.64 -4.87
N ASN A 129 -35.24 -12.62 -5.27
CA ASN A 129 -36.52 -12.28 -4.68
C ASN A 129 -37.50 -13.40 -5.05
N ILE A 130 -37.61 -14.44 -4.23
CA ILE A 130 -38.54 -15.54 -4.51
C ILE A 130 -39.96 -15.04 -4.27
N LEU A 131 -40.64 -14.63 -5.35
CA LEU A 131 -42.07 -14.34 -5.35
C LEU A 131 -42.85 -15.66 -5.29
N TRP A 132 -43.35 -15.99 -4.10
CA TRP A 132 -44.38 -17.01 -3.89
C TRP A 132 -45.77 -16.36 -3.97
N PRO A 133 -46.82 -17.07 -4.46
CA PRO A 133 -46.87 -18.50 -4.79
C PRO A 133 -47.04 -18.75 -6.31
N ASN A 134 -46.13 -19.53 -6.90
CA ASN A 134 -46.33 -20.13 -8.22
C ASN A 134 -46.80 -21.59 -8.01
N PRO A 135 -47.93 -22.05 -8.57
CA PRO A 135 -48.41 -23.41 -8.33
C PRO A 135 -47.55 -24.37 -9.15
N VAL A 136 -46.56 -25.01 -8.52
CA VAL A 136 -45.75 -26.04 -9.15
C VAL A 136 -46.19 -27.42 -8.63
N THR A 137 -46.80 -28.21 -9.51
CA THR A 137 -47.19 -29.61 -9.26
C THR A 137 -46.00 -30.58 -9.30
N ALA A 138 -44.82 -30.18 -8.84
CA ALA A 138 -43.63 -31.04 -8.82
C ALA A 138 -42.90 -30.93 -7.47
N ASN A 139 -42.96 -32.02 -6.70
CA ASN A 139 -42.24 -32.23 -5.45
C ASN A 139 -40.72 -32.39 -5.67
N LYS A 140 -40.04 -31.34 -6.15
CA LYS A 140 -38.59 -31.13 -6.06
C LYS A 140 -38.26 -29.71 -6.49
N CYS A 141 -37.85 -28.88 -5.53
CA CYS A 141 -37.14 -27.66 -5.84
C CYS A 141 -35.65 -27.99 -5.74
N ASN A 142 -34.94 -27.91 -6.86
CA ASN A 142 -33.52 -28.20 -6.92
C ASN A 142 -32.81 -26.91 -6.53
N ILE A 143 -32.36 -26.81 -5.29
CA ILE A 143 -31.47 -25.73 -4.88
C ILE A 143 -30.05 -26.23 -5.16
N GLU A 144 -29.41 -25.73 -6.22
CA GLU A 144 -27.98 -25.96 -6.44
C GLU A 144 -27.19 -24.96 -5.62
N VAL A 145 -26.52 -25.44 -4.58
CA VAL A 145 -25.59 -24.65 -3.75
C VAL A 145 -24.18 -25.04 -4.18
N SER A 146 -23.45 -24.16 -4.87
CA SER A 146 -22.03 -24.39 -5.17
C SER A 146 -21.14 -24.11 -3.95
N GLY A 147 -20.07 -24.90 -3.77
CA GLY A 147 -19.05 -24.68 -2.74
C GLY A 147 -19.30 -25.35 -1.37
N TRP A 148 -20.04 -26.45 -1.31
CA TRP A 148 -20.02 -27.37 -0.16
C TRP A 148 -19.37 -28.69 -0.60
N ASP A 149 -18.46 -29.23 0.22
CA ASP A 149 -17.87 -30.55 -0.01
C ASP A 149 -18.99 -31.57 -0.28
N SER A 150 -18.85 -32.31 -1.37
CA SER A 150 -19.79 -33.34 -1.81
C SER A 150 -20.08 -34.32 -0.67
N GLY A 151 -21.30 -34.32 -0.12
CA GLY A 151 -21.71 -35.29 0.91
C GLY A 151 -22.84 -34.89 1.85
N TYR A 152 -23.26 -33.62 1.90
CA TYR A 152 -24.32 -33.17 2.81
C TYR A 152 -25.68 -33.03 2.10
N SER A 153 -26.68 -33.74 2.60
CA SER A 153 -28.09 -33.56 2.23
C SER A 153 -28.79 -32.76 3.34
N PHE A 154 -29.46 -31.67 2.96
CA PHE A 154 -30.30 -30.92 3.90
C PHE A 154 -31.67 -31.58 3.96
N ASP A 155 -31.98 -32.22 5.09
CA ASP A 155 -33.34 -32.65 5.39
C ASP A 155 -34.20 -31.43 5.78
N LYS A 156 -35.47 -31.47 5.38
CA LYS A 156 -36.51 -30.43 5.60
C LYS A 156 -36.68 -30.08 7.08
N THR A 157 -36.24 -30.98 7.97
CA THR A 157 -36.26 -30.83 9.43
C THR A 157 -35.23 -29.82 9.97
N MET A 158 -34.21 -29.42 9.21
CA MET A 158 -33.19 -28.46 9.69
C MET A 158 -33.67 -27.01 9.81
N PHE A 159 -34.82 -26.64 9.22
CA PHE A 159 -35.38 -25.28 9.36
C PHE A 159 -36.04 -25.00 10.73
N LEU A 160 -36.18 -26.00 11.59
CA LEU A 160 -36.82 -25.84 12.90
C LEU A 160 -35.87 -25.44 14.03
N SER A 161 -34.56 -25.26 13.78
CA SER A 161 -33.56 -25.03 14.83
C SER A 161 -33.05 -23.59 14.96
N PHE A 162 -33.71 -22.59 14.36
CA PHE A 162 -33.37 -21.20 14.63
C PHE A 162 -34.37 -20.58 15.62
N PRO A 163 -34.07 -20.56 16.94
CA PRO A 163 -34.88 -19.78 17.85
C PRO A 163 -34.61 -18.29 17.57
N LYS A 164 -35.68 -17.58 17.23
CA LYS A 164 -35.79 -16.13 16.92
C LYS A 164 -35.70 -15.77 15.44
N LEU A 165 -36.81 -15.95 14.73
CA LEU A 165 -37.38 -14.81 14.01
C LEU A 165 -38.72 -14.46 14.64
N SER A 166 -38.71 -13.37 15.41
CA SER A 166 -39.87 -12.72 15.94
C SER A 166 -40.66 -12.08 14.79
N THR A 167 -41.81 -12.68 14.47
CA THR A 167 -42.94 -12.10 13.72
C THR A 167 -42.71 -11.69 12.27
N ILE A 168 -43.34 -12.42 11.34
CA ILE A 168 -43.78 -11.88 10.05
C ILE A 168 -45.31 -11.84 10.10
N SER A 169 -45.88 -10.64 10.19
CA SER A 169 -47.32 -10.40 10.11
C SER A 169 -47.76 -10.48 8.65
N LEU A 170 -48.69 -11.38 8.34
CA LEU A 170 -49.38 -11.43 7.05
C LEU A 170 -50.60 -10.51 7.11
N ALA A 171 -50.69 -9.55 6.20
CA ALA A 171 -51.96 -8.92 5.83
C ALA A 171 -52.48 -9.60 4.55
N ALA A 172 -53.68 -10.16 4.63
CA ALA A 172 -54.32 -10.86 3.53
C ALA A 172 -54.96 -9.88 2.55
N ILE A 173 -54.64 -9.97 1.25
CA ILE A 173 -55.56 -10.02 0.10
C ILE A 173 -54.93 -10.90 -0.97
#